data_AF-A0A6I2VKX3-F1
#
_entry.id   AF-A0A6I2VKX3-F1
#
_cell.length_a   1.000
_cell.length_b   1.000
_cell.length_c   1.000
_cell.angle_alpha   90.00
_cell.angle_beta   90.00
_cell.angle_gamma   90.00
#
_symmetry.space_group_name_H-M   'P 1'
#
loop_
_entity.id
_entity.type
_entity.pdbx_description
1 polymer ?
#
loop_
_entity_poly.entity_id
_entity_poly.type
_entity_poly.pdbx_seq_one_letter_code
_entity_poly.pdbx_strand_id
1 'polypeptide(L)'
;MHGPRDNAPMLPAVLAGLAIGALTAANVGPIWLLCLRTSARFGWKPGIAIGTGAALVDFAYAVLGALGAAALLQVAALRISLGLAGAVVLVMLGIRTLHVAYRIRLGAEDEGEVVSPR
;
A
#
# COMPACT_ATOMS: atom_id res chain seq x y z
N MET A 1 2.46 10.91 42.68
CA MET A 1 3.26 9.68 42.46
C MET A 1 3.68 9.66 41.00
N HIS A 2 4.93 10.06 40.75
CA HIS A 2 5.53 10.21 39.43
C HIS A 2 5.98 8.81 38.96
N GLY A 3 5.31 8.24 37.95
CA GLY A 3 5.73 6.97 37.34
C GLY A 3 7.10 7.10 36.67
N PRO A 4 7.83 6.00 36.51
CA PRO A 4 9.18 6.00 35.97
C PRO A 4 9.15 6.61 34.56
N ARG A 5 9.97 7.64 34.36
CA ARG A 5 10.30 8.11 33.01
C ARG A 5 11.22 7.05 32.43
N ASP A 6 10.61 6.02 31.87
CA ASP A 6 11.30 5.02 31.09
C ASP A 6 11.92 5.78 29.91
N ASN A 7 13.21 6.02 30.03
CA ASN A 7 14.14 6.14 28.92
C ASN A 7 14.09 4.84 28.11
N ALA A 8 12.94 4.59 27.46
CA ALA A 8 12.79 3.50 26.51
C ALA A 8 14.02 3.55 25.60
N PRO A 9 14.84 2.48 25.57
CA PRO A 9 16.06 2.53 24.80
C PRO A 9 15.63 2.78 23.35
N MET A 10 16.08 3.91 22.78
CA MET A 10 15.62 4.35 21.46
C MET A 10 15.94 3.32 20.38
N LEU A 11 16.97 2.51 20.63
CA LEU A 11 17.39 1.42 19.77
C LEU A 11 16.28 0.38 19.54
N PRO A 12 15.66 -0.27 20.55
CA PRO A 12 14.54 -1.19 20.32
C PRO A 12 13.33 -0.55 19.63
N ALA A 13 13.01 0.72 19.87
CA ALA A 13 11.92 1.39 19.17
C ALA A 13 12.22 1.55 17.66
N VAL A 14 13.44 1.97 17.32
CA VAL A 14 13.92 2.06 15.94
C VAL A 14 13.96 0.69 15.27
N LEU A 15 14.48 -0.33 15.97
CA LEU A 15 14.54 -1.69 15.47
C LEU A 15 13.15 -2.29 15.24
N ALA A 16 12.20 -2.05 16.15
CA ALA A 16 10.82 -2.50 15.99
C ALA A 16 10.15 -1.84 14.78
N GLY A 17 10.32 -0.52 14.61
CA GLY A 17 9.83 0.20 13.43
C GLY A 17 10.42 -0.34 12.13
N LEU A 18 11.73 -0.59 12.10
CA LEU A 18 12.42 -1.14 10.94
C LEU A 18 11.99 -2.58 10.64
N ALA A 19 11.78 -3.41 11.66
CA ALA A 19 11.29 -4.78 11.50
C ALA A 19 9.85 -4.80 10.94
N ILE A 20 8.94 -3.98 11.48
CA ILE A 20 7.56 -3.87 10.97
C ILE A 20 7.55 -3.31 9.55
N GLY A 21 8.39 -2.31 9.26
CA GLY A 21 8.58 -1.76 7.92
C GLY A 21 9.08 -2.81 6.92
N ALA A 22 10.08 -3.62 7.31
CA ALA A 22 10.59 -4.70 6.46
C ALA A 22 9.53 -5.79 6.22
N LEU A 23 8.79 -6.19 7.25
CA LEU A 23 7.70 -7.18 7.13
C LEU A 23 6.57 -6.70 6.22
N THR A 24 6.21 -5.42 6.30
CA THR A 24 5.19 -4.84 5.42
C THR A 24 5.68 -4.73 3.98
N ALA A 25 6.94 -4.36 3.76
CA ALA A 25 7.56 -4.33 2.42
C ALA A 25 7.73 -5.73 1.80
N ALA A 26 7.85 -6.77 2.60
CA ALA A 26 7.97 -8.15 2.12
C ALA A 26 6.65 -8.71 1.53
N ASN A 27 5.51 -8.09 1.84
CA ASN A 27 4.23 -8.54 1.29
C ASN A 27 4.14 -8.20 -0.21
N VAL A 28 3.95 -9.24 -1.04
CA VAL A 28 3.85 -9.10 -2.49
C VAL A 28 2.50 -8.47 -2.86
N GLY A 29 2.52 -7.15 -3.06
CA GLY A 29 1.35 -6.36 -3.42
C GLY A 29 1.25 -5.98 -4.91
N PRO A 30 0.13 -5.35 -5.33
CA PRO A 30 -0.06 -4.87 -6.69
C PRO A 30 1.01 -3.87 -7.15
N ILE A 31 1.46 -2.98 -6.25
CA ILE A 31 2.48 -1.97 -6.53
C ILE A 31 3.85 -2.63 -6.77
N TRP A 32 4.19 -3.66 -5.98
CA TRP A 32 5.43 -4.43 -6.17
C TRP A 32 5.43 -5.13 -7.55
N LEU A 33 4.33 -5.79 -7.90
CA LEU A 33 4.16 -6.43 -9.21
C LEU A 33 4.20 -5.42 -10.35
N LEU A 34 3.59 -4.24 -10.18
CA LEU A 34 3.63 -3.16 -11.15
C LEU A 34 5.07 -2.67 -11.36
N CYS A 35 5.82 -2.43 -10.28
CA CYS A 35 7.21 -2.01 -10.34
C CYS A 35 8.08 -3.07 -11.06
N LEU A 36 7.93 -4.35 -10.70
CA LEU A 36 8.66 -5.44 -11.35
C LEU A 36 8.30 -5.61 -12.83
N ARG A 37 7.01 -5.67 -13.16
CA ARG A 37 6.55 -5.80 -14.56
C ARG A 37 7.04 -4.63 -15.41
N THR A 38 6.99 -3.42 -14.87
CA THR A 38 7.47 -2.22 -15.57
C THR A 38 8.99 -2.25 -15.73
N SER A 39 9.72 -2.67 -14.69
CA SER A 39 11.18 -2.79 -14.72
C SER A 39 11.64 -3.85 -15.74
N ALA A 40 10.95 -4.99 -15.77
CA ALA A 40 11.25 -6.07 -16.70
C ALA A 40 10.91 -5.70 -18.16
N ARG A 41 9.82 -4.96 -18.40
CA ARG A 41 9.38 -4.60 -19.76
C ARG A 41 10.08 -3.37 -20.34
N PHE A 42 10.37 -2.36 -19.52
CA PHE A 42 10.88 -1.06 -19.96
C PHE A 42 12.26 -0.70 -19.38
N GLY A 43 12.89 -1.64 -18.66
CA GLY A 43 14.17 -1.44 -17.98
C GLY A 43 14.03 -0.79 -16.60
N TRP A 44 15.14 -0.63 -15.89
CA TRP A 44 15.18 -0.23 -14.48
C TRP A 44 14.72 1.20 -14.18
N LYS A 45 14.89 2.15 -15.13
CA LYS A 45 14.56 3.57 -14.93
C LYS A 45 13.08 3.83 -14.58
N PRO A 46 12.09 3.36 -15.36
CA PRO A 46 10.69 3.53 -14.99
C PRO A 46 10.29 2.77 -13.72
N GLY A 47 10.97 1.66 -13.41
CA GLY A 47 10.83 0.97 -12.13
C GLY A 47 11.19 1.85 -10.93
N ILE A 48 12.35 2.52 -10.99
CA ILE A 48 12.77 3.47 -9.96
C ILE A 48 11.75 4.61 -9.84
N ALA A 49 11.25 5.16 -10.94
CA ALA A 49 10.25 6.23 -10.88
C ALA A 49 8.98 5.81 -10.12
N ILE A 50 8.48 4.60 -10.35
CA ILE A 50 7.34 4.03 -9.61
C ILE A 50 7.70 3.82 -8.14
N GLY A 51 8.87 3.24 -7.86
CA GLY A 51 9.34 2.99 -6.50
C GLY A 51 9.51 4.27 -5.68
N THR A 52 10.11 5.30 -6.27
CA THR A 52 10.28 6.61 -5.62
C THR A 52 8.94 7.30 -5.38
N GLY A 53 8.00 7.21 -6.32
CA GLY A 53 6.65 7.72 -6.13
C GLY A 53 5.93 7.03 -4.96
N ALA A 54 6.00 5.71 -4.89
CA ALA A 54 5.41 4.94 -3.78
C ALA A 54 6.06 5.32 -2.43
N ALA A 55 7.40 5.34 -2.37
CA ALA A 55 8.13 5.71 -1.16
C ALA A 55 7.82 7.14 -0.70
N LEU A 56 7.63 8.08 -1.63
CA LEU A 56 7.28 9.46 -1.31
C LEU A 56 5.88 9.57 -0.70
N VAL A 57 4.90 8.81 -1.22
CA VAL A 57 3.54 8.77 -0.67
C VAL A 57 3.54 8.15 0.73
N ASP A 58 4.27 7.05 0.93
CA ASP A 58 4.39 6.41 2.24
C ASP A 58 5.09 7.32 3.26
N PHE A 59 6.15 8.01 2.84
CA PHE A 59 6.83 9.00 3.66
C PHE A 59 5.91 10.17 4.03
N ALA A 60 5.19 10.72 3.05
CA ALA A 60 4.23 11.80 3.31
C ALA A 60 3.13 11.34 4.28
N TYR A 61 2.61 10.13 4.12
CA TYR A 61 1.62 9.55 5.03
C TYR A 61 2.18 9.41 6.46
N ALA A 62 3.39 8.88 6.62
CA ALA A 62 4.06 8.76 7.91
C ALA A 62 4.30 10.12 8.57
N VAL A 63 4.75 11.11 7.80
CA VAL A 63 4.97 12.49 8.28
C VAL A 63 3.64 13.11 8.72
N LEU A 64 2.57 12.99 7.94
CA LEU A 64 1.25 13.48 8.34
C LEU A 64 0.76 12.81 9.63
N GLY A 65 0.97 11.50 9.77
CA GLY A 65 0.71 10.76 11.01
C GLY A 65 1.48 11.34 12.21
N ALA A 66 2.77 11.57 12.05
CA ALA A 66 3.66 12.12 13.07
C ALA A 66 3.33 13.58 13.45
N LEU A 67 2.91 14.40 12.46
CA LEU A 67 2.50 15.79 12.66
C LEU A 67 1.13 15.94 13.34
N GLY A 68 0.43 14.84 13.63
CA GLY A 68 -0.80 14.85 14.44
C GLY A 68 -2.05 14.44 13.70
N ALA A 69 -1.97 13.93 12.46
CA ALA A 69 -3.15 13.34 11.81
C ALA A 69 -3.74 12.18 12.63
N ALA A 70 -2.93 11.49 13.45
CA ALA A 70 -3.41 10.48 14.39
C ALA A 70 -4.36 11.04 15.46
N ALA A 71 -4.25 12.33 15.81
CA ALA A 71 -5.14 12.98 16.78
C ALA A 71 -6.57 13.10 16.25
N LEU A 72 -6.76 13.22 14.93
CA LEU A 72 -8.07 13.23 14.28
C LEU A 72 -8.86 11.94 14.57
N LEU A 73 -8.16 10.82 14.75
CA LEU A 73 -8.77 9.52 15.04
C LEU A 73 -9.19 9.36 16.51
N GLN A 74 -8.82 10.29 17.41
CA GLN A 74 -9.29 10.30 18.79
C GLN A 74 -10.75 10.78 18.90
N VAL A 75 -11.23 11.54 17.91
CA VAL A 75 -12.63 11.96 17.83
C VAL A 75 -13.46 10.81 17.26
N ALA A 76 -14.36 10.24 18.07
CA ALA A 76 -15.14 9.06 17.70
C ALA A 76 -15.92 9.24 16.39
N ALA A 77 -16.56 10.39 16.19
CA ALA A 77 -17.28 10.69 14.95
C ALA A 77 -16.36 10.64 13.73
N LEU A 78 -15.19 11.29 13.79
CA LEU A 78 -14.26 11.35 12.68
C LEU A 78 -13.61 9.98 12.39
N ARG A 79 -13.25 9.23 13.43
CA ARG A 79 -12.77 7.84 13.30
C ARG A 79 -13.77 6.94 12.59
N ILE A 80 -15.05 7.02 12.97
CA ILE A 80 -16.12 6.23 12.35
C ILE A 80 -16.34 6.68 10.91
N SER A 81 -16.43 7.98 10.65
CA SER A 81 -16.62 8.49 9.28
C SER A 81 -15.48 8.11 8.33
N LEU A 82 -14.22 8.28 8.77
CA LEU A 82 -13.04 7.87 7.99
C LEU A 82 -12.98 6.35 7.81
N GLY A 83 -13.32 5.59 8.86
CA GLY A 83 -13.41 4.14 8.79
C GLY A 83 -14.47 3.65 7.80
N LEU A 84 -15.65 4.28 7.79
CA LEU A 84 -16.71 3.95 6.85
C LEU A 84 -16.32 4.30 5.41
N ALA A 85 -15.70 5.48 5.22
CA ALA A 85 -15.17 5.88 3.92
C ALA A 85 -14.12 4.89 3.40
N GLY A 86 -13.19 4.46 4.26
CA GLY A 86 -12.21 3.43 3.93
C GLY A 86 -12.85 2.08 3.60
N ALA A 87 -13.87 1.66 4.37
CA ALA A 87 -14.60 0.43 4.12
C ALA A 87 -15.31 0.44 2.76
N VAL A 88 -15.93 1.56 2.37
CA VAL A 88 -16.55 1.73 1.05
C VAL A 88 -15.50 1.59 -0.05
N VAL A 89 -14.33 2.24 0.09
CA VAL A 89 -13.23 2.11 -0.88
C VAL A 89 -12.76 0.66 -1.01
N LEU A 90 -12.61 -0.05 0.11
CA LEU A 90 -12.21 -1.46 0.11
C LEU A 90 -13.25 -2.37 -0.55
N VAL A 91 -14.54 -2.17 -0.26
CA VAL A 91 -15.62 -2.93 -0.92
C VAL A 91 -15.62 -2.67 -2.43
N MET A 92 -15.49 -1.40 -2.86
CA MET A 92 -15.38 -1.05 -4.27
C MET A 92 -14.18 -1.73 -4.94
N LEU A 93 -13.02 -1.72 -4.28
CA LEU A 93 -11.82 -2.38 -4.80
C LEU A 93 -11.98 -3.91 -4.88
N GLY A 94 -12.61 -4.52 -3.87
CA GLY A 94 -12.93 -5.94 -3.85
C GLY A 94 -13.85 -6.35 -4.99
N ILE A 95 -14.96 -5.63 -5.17
CA ILE A 95 -15.90 -5.87 -6.28
C ILE A 95 -15.20 -5.69 -7.63
N ARG A 96 -14.42 -4.62 -7.81
CA ARG A 96 -13.67 -4.38 -9.05
C ARG A 96 -12.71 -5.53 -9.35
N THR A 97 -11.99 -6.02 -8.34
CA THR A 97 -11.06 -7.15 -8.48
C THR A 97 -11.79 -8.44 -8.85
N LEU A 98 -12.92 -8.73 -8.21
CA LEU A 98 -13.76 -9.89 -8.54
C LEU A 98 -14.34 -9.80 -9.96
N HIS A 99 -14.81 -8.63 -10.39
CA HIS A 99 -15.31 -8.43 -11.76
C HIS A 99 -14.23 -8.68 -12.81
N VAL A 100 -12.99 -8.21 -12.58
CA VAL A 100 -11.87 -8.47 -13.49
C VAL A 100 -11.52 -9.95 -13.51
N ALA A 101 -11.45 -10.61 -12.35
CA ALA A 101 -11.17 -12.03 -12.26
C ALA A 101 -12.26 -12.90 -12.94
N TYR A 102 -13.53 -12.55 -12.76
CA TYR A 102 -14.66 -13.27 -13.36
C TYR A 102 -14.69 -13.12 -14.89
N ARG A 103 -14.35 -11.93 -15.42
CA ARG A 103 -14.25 -11.69 -16.87
C ARG A 103 -13.23 -12.61 -17.53
N ILE A 104 -12.08 -12.80 -16.90
CA ILE A 104 -11.01 -13.68 -17.41
C ILE A 104 -11.47 -15.15 -17.35
N ARG A 105 -12.17 -15.56 -16.29
CA ARG A 105 -12.67 -16.94 -16.13
C ARG A 105 -13.83 -17.30 -17.06
N LEU A 106 -14.63 -16.33 -17.51
CA LEU A 106 -15.77 -16.58 -18.39
C LEU A 106 -15.39 -16.88 -19.84
N GLY A 107 -14.08 -17.03 -20.15
CA GLY A 107 -13.63 -17.33 -21.50
C GLY A 107 -13.84 -16.15 -22.46
N ALA A 108 -13.95 -14.92 -21.95
CA ALA A 108 -13.76 -13.72 -22.76
C ALA A 108 -12.26 -13.48 -23.02
N GLU A 109 -11.52 -14.55 -23.36
CA GLU A 109 -10.39 -14.41 -24.26
C GLU A 109 -11.05 -14.01 -25.58
N ASP A 110 -10.88 -12.75 -25.96
CA ASP A 110 -11.22 -12.35 -27.31
C ASP A 110 -10.45 -13.31 -28.24
N GLU A 111 -11.18 -14.15 -28.97
CA GLU A 111 -10.66 -15.05 -30.00
C GLU A 111 -9.88 -14.29 -31.11
N GLY A 112 -9.70 -12.97 -30.96
CA GLY A 112 -8.97 -12.06 -31.85
C GLY A 112 -7.51 -11.75 -31.51
N GLU A 113 -6.96 -12.07 -30.32
CA GLU A 113 -5.54 -11.78 -30.01
C GLU A 113 -4.60 -12.99 -30.23
N VAL A 114 -4.84 -13.73 -31.31
CA VAL A 114 -3.77 -14.50 -31.97
C VAL A 114 -2.91 -13.51 -32.77
N VAL A 115 -2.21 -12.60 -32.08
CA VAL A 115 -1.19 -11.77 -32.73
C VAL A 115 -0.02 -12.66 -33.05
N SER A 116 0.00 -13.06 -34.32
CA SER A 116 1.13 -13.60 -35.07
C SER A 116 2.49 -13.06 -34.55
N PRO A 117 3.47 -13.93 -34.26
CA PRO A 117 4.86 -13.51 -34.09
C PRO A 117 5.29 -12.71 -35.32
N ARG A 118 5.79 -11.49 -35.11
CA ARG A 118 6.59 -10.76 -36.09
C ARG A 118 7.91 -10.40 -35.43
#